data_AF-A0A526V541-F1
#
_entry.id   AF-A0A526V541-F1
#
_cell.length_a   1.000
_cell.length_b   1.000
_cell.length_c   1.000
_cell.angle_alpha   90.00
_cell.angle_beta   90.00
_cell.angle_gamma   90.00
#
_symmetry.space_group_name_H-M   'P 1'
#
loop_
_entity.id
_entity.type
_entity.pdbx_description
1 polymer ?
#
loop_
_entity_poly.entity_id
_entity_poly.type
_entity_poly.pdbx_seq_one_letter_code
_entity_poly.pdbx_strand_id
1 'polypeptide(L)' 'MRLLLDTNVLSEVTRPAPDARVLNWLDRLDEDRSFISVVSIAEIRRGVALMDEGR' A
#
# COMPACT_ATOMS: atom_id res chain seq x y z
N MET A 1 -4.23 11.06 -15.55
CA MET A 1 -4.20 9.59 -15.56
C MET A 1 -5.01 9.09 -14.36
N ARG A 2 -5.63 7.91 -14.41
CA ARG A 2 -6.26 7.27 -13.24
C ARG A 2 -5.41 6.05 -12.90
N LEU A 3 -5.17 5.83 -11.61
CA LEU A 3 -4.29 4.76 -11.13
C LEU A 3 -5.06 3.88 -10.15
N LEU A 4 -4.91 2.57 -10.27
CA LEU A 4 -5.37 1.61 -9.28
C LEU A 4 -4.13 1.06 -8.58
N LEU A 5 -4.01 1.35 -7.28
CA LEU A 5 -2.89 0.92 -6.47
C LEU A 5 -3.10 -0.53 -6.04
N ASP A 6 -2.04 -1.32 -6.21
CA ASP A 6 -2.00 -2.71 -5.79
C ASP A 6 -1.46 -2.83 -4.37
N THR A 7 -1.68 -3.98 -3.75
CA THR A 7 -1.31 -4.27 -2.36
C THR A 7 0.19 -4.16 -2.12
N ASN A 8 1.02 -4.53 -3.11
CA ASN A 8 2.48 -4.47 -2.99
C ASN A 8 3.00 -3.03 -2.77
N VAL A 9 2.45 -2.06 -3.50
CA VAL A 9 2.80 -0.63 -3.39
C VAL A 9 2.41 -0.10 -2.02
N LEU A 10 1.19 -0.43 -1.56
CA LEU A 10 0.71 0.01 -0.26
C LEU A 10 1.49 -0.65 0.89
N SER A 11 1.85 -1.91 0.73
CA SER A 11 2.66 -2.66 1.71
C SER A 11 4.10 -2.18 1.78
N GLU A 12 4.59 -1.46 0.77
CA GLU A 12 5.95 -0.90 0.77
C GLU A 12 6.12 0.13 1.90
N VAL A 13 5.07 0.90 2.22
CA VAL A 13 5.08 1.95 3.27
C VAL A 13 5.39 1.39 4.67
N THR A 14 5.05 0.12 4.92
CA THR A 14 5.24 -0.52 6.23
C THR A 14 6.49 -1.41 6.29
N ARG A 15 7.27 -1.51 5.21
CA ARG A 15 8.49 -2.32 5.21
C ARG A 15 9.58 -1.67 6.06
N PRO A 16 10.44 -2.46 6.75
CA PRO A 16 11.57 -1.93 7.50
C PRO A 16 12.58 -1.12 6.66
N ALA A 17 12.70 -1.45 5.37
CA ALA A 17 13.57 -0.77 4.41
C ALA A 17 12.80 -0.58 3.08
N PRO A 18 12.00 0.49 2.95
CA PRO A 18 11.18 0.73 1.77
C PRO A 18 12.01 1.29 0.60
N ASP A 19 11.61 1.01 -0.64
CA ASP A 19 12.19 1.68 -1.82
C ASP A 19 11.81 3.17 -1.84
N ALA A 20 12.81 4.03 -1.65
CA ALA A 20 12.62 5.48 -1.63
C ALA A 20 11.96 6.03 -2.91
N ARG A 21 12.09 5.36 -4.06
CA ARG A 21 11.43 5.77 -5.30
C ARG A 21 9.94 5.54 -5.25
N VAL A 22 9.49 4.46 -4.61
CA VAL A 22 8.06 4.17 -4.42
C VAL A 22 7.44 5.20 -3.49
N LEU A 23 8.12 5.52 -2.37
CA LEU A 23 7.65 6.55 -1.44
C LEU A 23 7.56 7.93 -2.11
N ASN A 24 8.61 8.36 -2.79
CA ASN A 24 8.61 9.65 -3.52
C ASN A 24 7.57 9.71 -4.63
N TRP A 25 7.22 8.57 -5.24
CA TRP A 25 6.16 8.50 -6.24
C TRP A 25 4.77 8.58 -5.59
N LEU A 26 4.56 7.86 -4.49
CA LEU A 26 3.33 7.90 -3.69
C LEU A 26 3.04 9.33 -3.18
N ASP A 27 4.04 10.03 -2.65
CA ASP A 27 3.93 11.42 -2.17
C ASP A 27 3.50 12.43 -3.24
N ARG A 28 3.63 12.07 -4.53
CA ARG A 28 3.27 12.94 -5.66
C ARG A 28 1.97 12.51 -6.35
N LEU A 29 1.30 11.47 -5.84
CA LEU A 29 0.04 11.02 -6.41
C LEU A 29 -1.07 12.02 -6.13
N ASP A 30 -1.94 12.16 -7.12
CA ASP A 30 -3.21 12.85 -6.99
C ASP A 30 -4.22 11.87 -6.38
N GLU A 31 -4.61 12.11 -5.12
CA GLU A 31 -5.50 11.25 -4.34
C GLU A 31 -6.89 11.12 -4.99
N ASP A 32 -7.41 12.19 -5.61
CA ASP A 32 -8.73 12.19 -6.26
C ASP A 32 -8.78 11.30 -7.52
N ARG A 33 -7.61 10.85 -7.99
CA ARG A 33 -7.45 10.05 -9.21
C ARG A 33 -6.74 8.73 -8.95
N SER A 34 -6.48 8.41 -7.69
CA SER A 34 -5.84 7.20 -7.23
C SER A 34 -6.85 6.36 -6.46
N PHE A 35 -6.96 5.09 -6.82
CA PHE A 35 -7.97 4.19 -6.29
C PHE A 35 -7.29 2.98 -5.68
N ILE A 36 -7.97 2.31 -4.75
CA ILE A 36 -7.53 1.05 -4.16
C ILE A 36 -8.65 0.03 -4.37
N SER A 37 -8.30 -1.18 -4.81
CA SER A 37 -9.28 -2.25 -4.98
C SER A 37 -9.76 -2.75 -3.62
N VAL A 38 -11.04 -3.12 -3.51
CA VAL A 38 -11.56 -3.82 -2.31
C VAL A 38 -10.82 -5.13 -2.05
N VAL A 39 -10.29 -5.78 -3.09
CA VAL A 39 -9.44 -6.97 -2.97
C VAL A 39 -8.14 -6.62 -2.25
N SER A 40 -7.48 -5.53 -2.66
CA SER A 40 -6.24 -5.09 -2.01
C SER A 40 -6.46 -4.72 -0.54
N ILE A 41 -7.60 -4.11 -0.21
CA ILE A 41 -7.99 -3.87 1.19
C ILE A 41 -8.13 -5.19 1.95
N ALA A 42 -8.76 -6.21 1.35
CA ALA A 42 -8.92 -7.52 1.98
C ALA A 42 -7.58 -8.23 2.22
N GLU A 43 -6.64 -8.12 1.27
CA GLU A 43 -5.29 -8.66 1.41
C GLU A 43 -4.51 -7.98 2.54
N ILE A 44 -4.56 -6.66 2.65
CA ILE A 44 -3.94 -5.92 3.76
C ILE A 44 -4.52 -6.36 5.09
N ARG A 45 -5.86 -6.41 5.20
CA ARG A 45 -6.53 -6.84 6.44
C ARG A 45 -6.18 -8.27 6.82
N ARG A 46 -6.08 -9.18 5.84
CA ARG A 46 -5.62 -10.55 6.05
C ARG A 46 -4.17 -10.58 6.52
N GLY A 47 -3.29 -9.78 5.92
CA GLY A 47 -1.90 -9.65 6.32
C GLY A 47 -1.77 -9.25 7.79
N VAL A 48 -2.49 -8.19 8.20
CA VAL A 48 -2.53 -7.72 9.61
C VAL A 48 -3.08 -8.80 10.55
N ALA A 49 -4.15 -9.49 10.17
CA ALA A 49 -4.75 -10.54 11.01
C ALA A 49 -3.85 -11.78 11.19
N LEU A 50 -2.86 -11.97 10.31
CA LEU A 50 -1.88 -13.06 10.39
C LEU A 50 -0.57 -12.64 11.07
N MET A 51 -0.40 -11.37 11.44
CA MET A 51 0.75 -10.91 12.21
C MET A 51 0.61 -11.36 13.66
N ASP A 52 1.69 -11.88 14.25
CA ASP A 52 1.74 -12.23 15.67
C ASP A 52 1.54 -10.96 16.52
N GLU A 53 0.92 -11.11 17.69
CA GLU A 53 0.73 -9.98 18.62
C GLU A 53 2.08 -9.32 18.94
N GLY A 54 2.26 -8.08 18.48
CA GLY A 54 3.42 -7.25 18.79
C GLY A 54 4.39 -6.96 17.64
N ARG A 55 4.00 -7.18 16.37
CA ARG A 55 4.75 -6.71 15.20
C ARG A 55 3.93 -5.78 14.31
#